data_AF-A4C3D6-F1
#
_entry.id   AF-A4C3D6-F1
#
_cell.length_a   1.000
_cell.length_b   1.000
_cell.length_c   1.000
_cell.angle_alpha   90.00
_cell.angle_beta   90.00
_cell.angle_gamma   90.00
#
_symmetry.space_group_name_H-M   'P 1'
#
loop_
_entity.id
_entity.type
_entity.pdbx_description
1 polymer ?
#
loop_
_entity_poly.entity_id
_entity_poly.type
_entity_poly.pdbx_seq_one_letter_code
_entity_poly.pdbx_strand_id
1 'polypeptide(L)'
;MFAIDIAAYAVMSNHYHLVLRVDRSRALNWSKDEVIERWYQLYHGTILVDRYRKGEKLDEAYMYSVDKTVEVWRNRLYDISWYMRLSF
;
A
#
# COMPACT_ATOMS: atom_id res chain seq x y z
N MET A 1 2.48 -6.99 2.59
CA MET A 1 1.85 -6.06 1.62
C MET A 1 1.41 -4.78 2.31
N PHE A 2 0.45 -4.81 3.26
CA PHE A 2 0.16 -3.68 4.15
C PHE A 2 1.12 -3.62 5.34
N ALA A 3 1.23 -2.46 5.97
CA ALA A 3 1.83 -2.28 7.28
C ALA A 3 0.79 -2.43 8.39
N ILE A 4 -0.05 -3.47 8.28
CA ILE A 4 -1.09 -3.80 9.25
C ILE A 4 -0.94 -5.27 9.58
N ASP A 5 -0.89 -5.58 10.88
CA ASP A 5 -0.81 -6.96 11.37
C ASP A 5 -2.09 -7.30 12.15
N ILE A 6 -2.44 -8.59 12.18
CA ILE A 6 -3.50 -9.10 13.07
C ILE A 6 -2.89 -9.29 14.45
N ALA A 7 -3.37 -8.53 15.44
CA ALA A 7 -2.92 -8.64 16.81
C ALA A 7 -3.69 -9.72 17.59
N ALA A 8 -4.99 -9.85 17.33
CA ALA A 8 -5.85 -10.88 17.90
C ALA A 8 -7.09 -11.10 17.02
N TYR A 9 -7.71 -12.27 17.16
CA TYR A 9 -9.00 -12.56 16.54
C TYR A 9 -9.81 -13.53 17.40
N ALA A 10 -11.13 -13.49 17.27
CA ALA A 10 -12.05 -14.45 17.87
C ALA A 10 -13.16 -14.78 16.86
N VAL A 11 -13.51 -16.06 16.75
CA VAL A 11 -14.56 -16.54 15.83
C VAL A 11 -15.67 -17.17 16.65
N MET A 12 -16.90 -16.76 16.36
CA MET A 12 -18.13 -17.28 16.96
C MET A 12 -19.07 -17.73 15.84
N SER A 13 -20.15 -18.42 16.19
CA SER A 13 -21.07 -19.00 15.21
C SER A 13 -21.78 -17.97 14.32
N ASN A 14 -21.86 -16.70 14.74
CA ASN A 14 -22.59 -15.64 14.02
C ASN A 14 -21.78 -14.36 13.76
N HIS A 15 -20.57 -14.24 14.27
CA HIS A 15 -19.68 -13.09 14.01
C HIS A 15 -18.23 -13.43 14.37
N TYR A 16 -17.32 -12.53 14.01
CA TYR A 16 -15.93 -12.58 14.44
C TYR A 16 -15.49 -11.20 14.94
N HIS A 17 -14.55 -11.18 15.87
CA HIS A 17 -13.85 -9.98 16.31
C HIS A 17 -12.43 -10.01 15.75
N LEU A 18 -11.96 -8.90 15.19
CA LEU A 18 -10.61 -8.75 14.66
C LEU A 18 -9.95 -7.52 15.29
N VAL A 19 -8.78 -7.72 15.90
CA VAL A 19 -7.96 -6.64 16.45
C VAL A 19 -6.76 -6.44 15.53
N LEU A 20 -6.63 -5.24 14.96
CA LEU A 20 -5.57 -4.88 14.04
C LEU A 20 -4.55 -3.97 14.70
N ARG A 21 -3.28 -4.17 14.38
CA ARG A 21 -2.19 -3.26 14.70
C ARG A 21 -1.74 -2.54 13.43
N VAL A 22 -1.93 -1.23 13.39
CA VAL A 22 -1.43 -0.37 12.30
C VAL A 22 -0.02 0.09 12.63
N ASP A 23 0.96 -0.30 11.82
CA ASP A 23 2.37 0.10 11.97
C ASP A 23 2.73 1.17 10.93
N ARG A 24 2.32 2.41 11.21
CA ARG A 24 2.59 3.55 10.34
C ARG A 24 4.08 3.80 10.15
N SER A 25 4.87 3.64 11.21
CA SER A 25 6.32 3.87 11.18
C SER A 25 7.00 2.94 10.17
N ARG A 26 6.60 1.67 10.13
CA ARG A 26 7.08 0.71 9.12
C ARG A 26 6.77 1.17 7.69
N ALA A 27 5.56 1.68 7.43
CA ALA A 27 5.21 2.18 6.10
C ALA A 27 5.99 3.44 5.69
N LEU A 28 6.23 4.36 6.64
CA LEU A 28 7.00 5.59 6.41
C LEU A 28 8.47 5.31 6.12
N ASN A 29 9.01 4.21 6.64
CA ASN A 29 10.40 3.81 6.40
C ASN A 29 10.61 3.06 5.07
N TRP A 30 9.54 2.72 4.34
CA TRP A 30 9.70 2.09 3.03
C TRP A 30 10.17 3.07 1.98
N SER A 31 11.14 2.61 1.20
CA SER A 31 11.56 3.27 -0.02
C SER A 31 10.42 3.36 -1.04
N LYS A 32 10.58 4.24 -2.03
CA LYS A 32 9.63 4.40 -3.14
C LYS A 32 9.37 3.07 -3.85
N ASP A 33 10.44 2.33 -4.16
CA ASP A 33 10.36 1.06 -4.86
C ASP A 33 9.66 -0.03 -4.04
N GLU A 34 9.88 -0.07 -2.71
CA GLU A 34 9.18 -1.01 -1.84
C GLU A 34 7.68 -0.73 -1.76
N VAL A 35 7.27 0.54 -1.74
CA VAL A 35 5.86 0.94 -1.77
C VAL A 35 5.22 0.52 -3.10
N ILE A 36 5.91 0.78 -4.22
CA ILE A 36 5.46 0.36 -5.55
C ILE A 36 5.29 -1.16 -5.59
N GLU A 37 6.30 -1.92 -5.19
CA GLU A 37 6.26 -3.38 -5.24
C GLU A 37 5.12 -3.94 -4.38
N ARG A 38 4.93 -3.43 -3.15
CA ARG A 38 3.82 -3.85 -2.28
C ARG A 38 2.46 -3.49 -2.85
N TRP A 39 2.33 -2.34 -3.50
CA TRP A 39 1.08 -1.93 -4.14
C TRP A 39 0.73 -2.86 -5.31
N TYR A 40 1.70 -3.19 -6.17
CA TYR A 40 1.47 -4.02 -7.36
C TYR A 40 1.14 -5.49 -7.03
N GLN A 41 1.46 -5.96 -5.83
CA GLN A 41 1.00 -7.28 -5.35
C GLN A 41 -0.49 -7.32 -5.02
N LEU A 42 -1.12 -6.15 -4.86
CA LEU A 42 -2.49 -6.00 -4.38
C LEU A 42 -3.44 -5.40 -5.41
N TYR A 43 -2.95 -4.41 -6.15
CA TYR A 43 -3.74 -3.56 -7.03
C TYR A 43 -2.96 -3.28 -8.31
N HIS A 44 -3.67 -2.87 -9.35
CA HIS A 44 -3.03 -2.38 -10.56
C HIS A 44 -2.35 -1.02 -10.31
N GLY A 45 -1.26 -0.80 -11.04
CA GLY A 45 -0.55 0.48 -11.05
C GLY A 45 -1.14 1.49 -12.03
N THR A 46 -0.35 2.52 -12.33
CA THR A 46 -0.65 3.49 -13.38
C THR A 46 0.40 3.39 -14.48
N ILE A 47 0.00 3.75 -15.71
CA ILE A 47 0.92 3.79 -16.88
C ILE A 47 2.19 4.55 -16.55
N LEU A 48 2.08 5.67 -15.82
CA LEU A 48 3.24 6.48 -15.47
C LEU A 48 4.21 5.74 -14.53
N VAL A 49 3.69 5.03 -13.53
CA VAL A 49 4.52 4.23 -12.62
C VAL A 49 5.08 2.99 -13.35
N ASP A 50 4.35 2.41 -14.30
CA ASP A 50 4.88 1.33 -15.14
C ASP A 50 6.09 1.78 -15.98
N ARG A 51 6.03 2.99 -16.56
CA ARG A 51 7.16 3.59 -17.29
C ARG A 51 8.37 3.81 -16.38
N TYR A 52 8.12 4.31 -15.16
CA TYR A 52 9.16 4.43 -14.13
C TYR A 52 9.80 3.07 -13.80
N ARG A 53 8.99 2.02 -13.57
CA ARG A 53 9.48 0.66 -13.27
C ARG A 53 10.28 0.04 -14.42
N LYS A 54 9.98 0.40 -15.67
CA LYS A 54 10.74 -0.01 -16.86
C LYS A 54 12.08 0.72 -17.02
N GLY A 55 12.39 1.67 -16.14
CA GLY A 55 13.62 2.46 -16.21
C GLY A 55 13.60 3.51 -17.32
N GLU A 56 12.42 3.90 -17.81
CA GLU A 56 12.32 4.99 -18.79
C GLU A 56 12.78 6.31 -18.16
N LYS A 57 13.48 7.15 -18.94
CA LYS A 57 13.83 8.50 -18.52
C LYS A 57 12.58 9.36 -18.50
N LEU A 58 12.13 9.71 -17.30
CA LEU A 58 11.04 10.65 -17.07
C LEU A 58 11.62 12.03 -16.74
N ASP A 59 10.97 13.08 -17.23
CA ASP A 59 11.31 14.45 -16.80
C ASP A 59 10.89 14.72 -15.35
N GLU A 60 11.29 15.86 -14.82
CA GLU A 60 11.02 16.23 -13.42
C GLU A 60 9.53 16.30 -13.09
N ALA A 61 8.68 16.74 -14.02
CA ALA A 61 7.24 16.87 -13.80
C ALA A 61 6.56 15.48 -13.72
N TYR A 62 6.98 14.55 -14.59
CA TYR A 62 6.56 13.16 -14.54
C TYR A 62 7.07 12.46 -13.28
N MET A 63 8.33 12.66 -12.91
CA MET A 63 8.90 12.10 -11.67
C MET A 63 8.17 12.63 -10.42
N TYR A 64 7.84 13.91 -10.37
CA TYR A 64 7.03 14.47 -9.30
C TYR A 64 5.65 13.81 -9.19
N SER A 65 5.03 13.52 -10.33
CA SER A 65 3.73 12.84 -10.39
C SER A 65 3.81 11.38 -9.94
N VAL A 66 4.91 10.67 -10.27
CA VAL A 66 5.23 9.34 -9.71
C VAL A 66 5.31 9.44 -8.19
N ASP A 67 6.08 10.40 -7.67
CA ASP A 67 6.31 10.54 -6.23
C ASP A 67 5.01 10.82 -5.47
N LYS A 68 4.17 11.72 -5.99
CA LYS A 68 2.82 11.96 -5.45
C LYS A 68 1.96 10.71 -5.44
N THR A 69 2.01 9.92 -6.51
CA THR A 69 1.25 8.67 -6.61
C THR A 69 1.73 7.67 -5.55
N VAL A 70 3.05 7.54 -5.39
CA VAL A 70 3.66 6.65 -4.39
C VAL A 70 3.33 7.08 -2.97
N GLU A 71 3.31 8.38 -2.66
CA GLU A 71 2.87 8.87 -1.34
C GLU A 71 1.42 8.50 -1.04
N VAL A 72 0.54 8.61 -2.04
CA VAL A 72 -0.87 8.18 -1.89
C VAL A 72 -0.92 6.68 -1.60
N TRP A 73 -0.17 5.85 -2.33
CA TRP A 73 -0.12 4.41 -2.08
C TRP A 73 0.45 4.08 -0.71
N ARG A 74 1.52 4.75 -0.27
CA ARG A 74 2.09 4.57 1.06
C ARG A 74 1.04 4.82 2.15
N ASN A 75 0.29 5.92 2.05
CA ASN A 75 -0.79 6.23 2.99
C ASN A 75 -1.86 5.12 3.04
N ARG A 76 -2.20 4.56 1.87
CA ARG A 76 -3.19 3.49 1.76
C ARG A 76 -2.69 2.17 2.33
N LEU A 77 -1.40 1.86 2.21
CA LEU A 77 -0.82 0.61 2.71
C LEU A 77 -0.76 0.52 4.25
N TYR A 78 -1.14 1.57 4.98
CA TYR A 78 -1.41 1.50 6.42
C TYR A 78 -2.81 1.99 6.80
N ASP A 79 -3.71 2.14 5.82
CA ASP A 79 -5.10 2.54 6.05
C ASP A 79 -6.00 1.30 6.22
N ILE A 80 -6.77 1.27 7.32
CA ILE A 80 -7.64 0.14 7.65
C ILE A 80 -8.76 -0.03 6.59
N SER A 81 -9.30 1.07 6.05
CA SER A 81 -10.37 1.00 5.05
C SER A 81 -9.86 0.36 3.76
N TRP A 82 -8.64 0.67 3.35
CA TRP A 82 -7.98 0.02 2.20
C TRP A 82 -7.68 -1.44 2.46
N TYR A 83 -7.21 -1.80 3.66
CA TYR A 83 -7.00 -3.19 4.05
C TYR A 83 -8.28 -4.02 3.97
N MET A 84 -9.40 -3.46 4.43
CA MET A 84 -10.70 -4.17 4.40
C MET A 84 -11.28 -4.35 3.00
N ARG A 85 -10.94 -3.50 2.02
CA ARG A 85 -11.43 -3.63 0.63
C ARG A 85 -10.96 -4.90 -0.09
N LEU A 86 -9.86 -5.50 0.37
CA LEU A 86 -9.34 -6.76 -0.19
C LEU A 86 -9.83 -7.99 0.57
N SER A 87 -10.49 -7.78 1.72
CA SER A 87 -10.84 -8.84 2.66
C SER A 87 -12.26 -9.37 2.47
N PHE A 88 -12.98 -8.93 1.41
CA PHE A 88 -14.32 -9.42 1.04
C PHE A 88 -14.52 -9.42 -0.47
#